data_AF-A0A350DEM0-F1
#
_entry.id   AF-A0A350DEM0-F1
#
_cell.length_a   1.000
_cell.length_b   1.000
_cell.length_c   1.000
_cell.angle_alpha   90.00
_cell.angle_beta   90.00
_cell.angle_gamma   90.00
#
_symmetry.space_group_name_H-M   'P 1'
#
loop_
_entity.id
_entity.type
_entity.pdbx_description
1 polymer ?
#
loop_
_entity_poly.entity_id
_entity_poly.type
_entity_poly.pdbx_seq_one_letter_code
_entity_poly.pdbx_strand_id
1 'polypeptide(L)' 'MSKRDYYEVLGVEKGADQKEIKKAYRRLAQKFHPDRNPDD' A
#
# COMPACT_ATOMS: atom_id res chain seq x y z
N MET A 1 9.29 -8.68 -18.43
CA MET A 1 9.24 -7.92 -17.16
C MET A 1 7.78 -7.85 -16.74
N SER A 2 7.40 -8.56 -15.66
CA SER A 2 6.01 -8.52 -15.17
C SER A 2 5.69 -7.11 -14.69
N LYS A 3 4.66 -6.52 -15.27
CA LYS A 3 4.14 -5.21 -14.88
C LYS A 3 3.73 -5.34 -13.41
N ARG A 4 4.38 -4.61 -12.50
CA ARG A 4 3.99 -4.62 -11.08
C ARG A 4 2.56 -4.13 -10.99
N ASP A 5 1.69 -4.94 -10.41
CA ASP A 5 0.30 -4.57 -10.24
C ASP A 5 0.17 -3.71 -8.98
N TYR A 6 0.06 -2.40 -9.18
CA TYR A 6 -0.02 -1.45 -8.07
C TYR A 6 -1.25 -1.67 -7.19
N TYR A 7 -2.34 -2.20 -7.77
CA TYR A 7 -3.55 -2.50 -7.02
C TYR A 7 -3.33 -3.71 -6.10
N GLU A 8 -2.65 -4.77 -6.58
CA GLU A 8 -2.27 -5.91 -5.74
C GLU A 8 -1.26 -5.52 -4.65
N VAL A 9 -0.27 -4.68 -4.98
CA VAL A 9 0.71 -4.19 -3.99
C VAL A 9 0.04 -3.40 -2.87
N LEU A 10 -0.95 -2.56 -3.22
CA LEU A 10 -1.75 -1.84 -2.24
C LEU A 10 -2.83 -2.71 -1.57
N GLY A 11 -3.10 -3.90 -2.12
CA GLY A 11 -4.15 -4.81 -1.67
C GLY A 11 -5.55 -4.25 -1.87
N VAL A 12 -5.77 -3.54 -2.99
CA VAL A 12 -7.07 -2.95 -3.37
C VAL A 12 -7.52 -3.51 -4.72
N GLU A 13 -8.82 -3.44 -5.02
CA GLU A 13 -9.36 -3.88 -6.31
C GLU A 13 -9.03 -2.91 -7.45
N LYS A 14 -8.99 -3.42 -8.68
CA LYS A 14 -8.88 -2.63 -9.92
C LYS A 14 -10.19 -1.90 -10.20
N GLY A 15 -10.39 -0.80 -9.50
CA GLY A 15 -11.65 -0.05 -9.45
C GLY A 15 -11.87 0.67 -8.12
N ALA A 16 -11.00 0.41 -7.14
CA ALA A 16 -11.03 1.06 -5.84
C ALA A 16 -11.00 2.59 -5.99
N ASP A 17 -11.79 3.26 -5.14
CA ASP A 17 -11.88 4.71 -5.17
C ASP A 17 -10.60 5.35 -4.57
N GLN A 18 -10.44 6.65 -4.78
CA GLN A 18 -9.27 7.36 -4.23
C GLN A 18 -9.22 7.30 -2.70
N LYS A 19 -10.35 7.15 -2.00
CA LYS A 19 -10.40 7.08 -0.54
C LYS A 19 -9.87 5.73 -0.04
N GLU A 20 -10.22 4.64 -0.70
CA GLU A 20 -9.77 3.29 -0.46
C GLU A 20 -8.27 3.17 -0.71
N ILE A 21 -7.80 3.68 -1.85
CA ILE A 21 -6.36 3.73 -2.18
C ILE A 21 -5.60 4.49 -1.08
N LYS A 22 -6.09 5.66 -0.66
CA LYS A 22 -5.46 6.47 0.40
C LYS A 22 -5.50 5.76 1.77
N LYS A 23 -6.56 5.01 2.07
CA LYS A 23 -6.67 4.22 3.30
C LYS A 23 -5.70 3.05 3.30
N ALA A 24 -5.63 2.30 2.20
CA ALA A 24 -4.72 1.17 2.03
C ALA A 24 -3.25 1.61 2.11
N TYR A 25 -2.89 2.69 1.41
CA TYR A 25 -1.56 3.29 1.48
C TYR A 25 -1.17 3.64 2.91
N ARG A 26 -2.02 4.37 3.66
CA ARG A 26 -1.71 4.75 5.05
C ARG A 26 -1.50 3.55 5.96
N ARG A 27 -2.28 2.48 5.78
CA ARG A 27 -2.12 1.24 6.55
C ARG A 27 -0.77 0.59 6.28
N LEU A 28 -0.38 0.47 5.00
CA LEU A 28 0.90 -0.11 4.61
C LEU A 28 2.08 0.77 5.03
N ALA A 29 1.98 2.08 4.83
CA ALA A 29 3.00 3.04 5.23
C ALA A 29 3.23 3.04 6.74
N GLN A 30 2.18 2.89 7.56
CA GLN A 30 2.34 2.75 9.01
C GLN A 30 2.95 1.40 9.41
N LYS A 31 2.62 0.34 8.68
CA LYS A 31 3.14 -1.01 8.94
C LYS A 31 4.62 -1.12 8.60
N PHE A 32 5.07 -0.45 7.54
CA PHE A 32 6.45 -0.48 7.05
C PHE A 32 7.16 0.87 7.26
N HIS A 33 6.70 1.68 8.22
CA HIS A 33 7.32 2.97 8.47
C HIS A 33 8.69 2.74 9.11
N PRO A 34 9.78 3.34 8.61
CA PRO A 34 11.10 3.19 9.22
C PRO A 34 11.12 3.72 10.66
N ASP A 35 10.44 4.83 10.94
CA ASP A 35 10.34 5.35 12.32
C ASP A 35 9.62 4.40 13.31
N ARG A 36 8.76 3.48 12.82
CA ARG A 36 8.01 2.54 13.66
C ARG A 36 8.62 1.15 13.68
N ASN A 37 9.37 0.79 12.65
CA ASN A 37 10.17 -0.43 12.58
C ASN A 37 11.61 -0.03 12.20
N PRO A 38 12.36 0.56 13.15
CA PRO A 38 13.71 1.07 12.88
C PRO A 38 14.74 -0.04 12.58
N ASP A 39 14.37 -1.31 12.78
CA ASP A 39 15.25 -2.49 12.63
C ASP A 39 14.86 -3.41 11.45
N ASP A 40 13.97 -2.97 10.53
CA ASP A 40 13.52 -3.70 9.32
C ASP A 40 13.98 -3.00 8.02
#